data_AF-A0A1G2B4V9-F1
#
_entry.id   AF-A0A1G2B4V9-F1
#
_cell.length_a   1.000
_cell.length_b   1.000
_cell.length_c   1.000
_cell.angle_alpha   90.00
_cell.angle_beta   90.00
_cell.angle_gamma   90.00
#
_symmetry.space_group_name_H-M   'P 1'
#
loop_
_entity.id
_entity.type
_entity.pdbx_description
1 polymer ?
#
loop_
_entity_poly.entity_id
_entity_poly.type
_entity_poly.pdbx_seq_one_letter_code
_entity_poly.pdbx_strand_id
1 'polypeptide(L)'
;MKKVELEQVIAQINEKIGDANTLKQTIDNATATGKQVDELLKQLNTQKATIEDFVQKFTEINQSVGQSKVAVDEAAASAKEYQAKISEQEKQYTTLKEEVDQLKVRTDDLLSTADEQLGRVSSQVLANSFSSEVKKLEESVDNWFKWLLYSTGALLIVAISIVIYQIEREGTLIALNFLVKVVLTSPLVYLVTFVSSQYSREKKLLEEYRFKSTIALSFEAYRKLIREEITDMGITEEKKQERALDFIVNSVGNIYSSPMKNISDHGAKSDKEGDLPLSQIDKIVDIIRKVVIK
;
A
#
# COMPACT_ATOMS: atom_id res chain seq x y z
N MET A 1 -83.50 -110.75 75.21
CA MET A 1 -82.05 -110.56 75.02
C MET A 1 -81.70 -110.04 73.62
N LYS A 2 -82.16 -110.65 72.51
CA LYS A 2 -81.80 -110.25 71.13
C LYS A 2 -82.10 -108.80 70.69
N LYS A 3 -83.01 -108.07 71.34
CA LYS A 3 -83.42 -106.70 70.93
C LYS A 3 -82.45 -105.61 71.39
N VAL A 4 -81.91 -105.74 72.61
CA VAL A 4 -80.98 -104.76 73.21
C VAL A 4 -79.61 -104.79 72.51
N GLU A 5 -79.14 -105.99 72.15
CA GLU A 5 -77.91 -106.15 71.35
C GLU A 5 -78.07 -105.52 69.95
N LEU A 6 -79.26 -105.63 69.34
CA LEU A 6 -79.55 -105.01 68.04
C LEU A 6 -79.53 -103.47 68.12
N GLU A 7 -80.12 -102.90 69.17
CA GLU A 7 -80.11 -101.44 69.40
C GLU A 7 -78.69 -100.91 69.66
N GLN A 8 -77.86 -101.67 70.38
CA GLN A 8 -76.46 -101.31 70.64
C GLN A 8 -75.59 -101.38 69.38
N VAL A 9 -75.83 -102.36 68.52
CA VAL A 9 -75.16 -102.47 67.21
C VAL A 9 -75.60 -101.32 66.29
N ILE A 10 -76.89 -100.96 66.27
CA ILE A 10 -77.38 -99.81 65.50
C ILE A 10 -76.73 -98.50 65.98
N ALA A 11 -76.59 -98.31 67.29
CA ALA A 11 -75.92 -97.14 67.85
C ALA A 11 -74.45 -97.05 67.42
N GLN A 12 -73.69 -98.16 67.46
CA GLN A 12 -72.31 -98.21 67.00
C GLN A 12 -72.18 -97.98 65.48
N ILE A 13 -73.12 -98.49 64.68
CA ILE A 13 -73.17 -98.23 63.24
C ILE A 13 -73.39 -96.75 62.97
N ASN A 14 -74.32 -96.10 63.68
CA ASN A 14 -74.57 -94.67 63.51
C ASN A 14 -73.38 -93.80 63.94
N GLU A 15 -72.68 -94.18 65.02
CA GLU A 15 -71.43 -93.52 65.43
C GLU A 15 -70.35 -93.63 64.34
N LYS A 16 -70.13 -94.84 63.81
CA LYS A 16 -69.17 -95.04 62.71
C LYS A 16 -69.55 -94.30 61.43
N ILE A 17 -70.84 -94.17 61.12
CA ILE A 17 -71.32 -93.34 60.01
C ILE A 17 -71.01 -91.87 60.27
N GLY A 18 -71.17 -91.40 61.51
CA GLY A 18 -70.76 -90.07 61.95
C GLY A 18 -69.27 -89.81 61.73
N ASP A 19 -68.42 -90.72 62.21
CA ASP A 19 -66.96 -90.65 62.04
C ASP A 19 -66.53 -90.72 60.56
N ALA A 20 -67.20 -91.54 59.75
CA ALA A 20 -66.92 -91.62 58.32
C ALA A 20 -67.25 -90.29 57.61
N ASN A 21 -68.32 -89.60 58.02
CA ASN A 21 -68.69 -88.30 57.48
C ASN A 21 -67.69 -87.20 57.89
N THR A 22 -67.22 -87.18 59.13
CA THR A 22 -66.20 -86.21 59.59
C THR A 22 -64.85 -86.46 58.91
N LEU A 23 -64.47 -87.73 58.71
CA LEU A 23 -63.28 -88.10 57.96
C LEU A 23 -63.37 -87.65 56.50
N LYS A 24 -64.51 -87.87 55.84
CA LYS A 24 -64.75 -87.40 54.47
C LYS A 24 -64.60 -85.89 54.36
N GLN A 25 -65.20 -85.13 55.29
CA GLN A 25 -65.07 -83.67 55.32
C GLN A 25 -63.62 -83.23 55.50
N THR A 26 -62.84 -83.94 56.32
CA THR A 26 -61.40 -83.67 56.52
C THR A 26 -60.60 -83.95 55.26
N ILE A 27 -60.91 -85.02 54.54
CA ILE A 27 -60.28 -85.36 53.24
C ILE A 27 -60.62 -84.31 52.18
N ASP A 28 -61.87 -83.88 52.09
CA ASP A 28 -62.30 -82.84 51.14
C ASP A 28 -61.57 -81.51 51.42
N ASN A 29 -61.47 -81.12 52.70
CA ASN A 29 -60.71 -79.94 53.12
C ASN A 29 -59.22 -80.06 52.80
N ALA A 30 -58.58 -81.19 53.13
CA ALA A 30 -57.17 -81.43 52.83
C ALA A 30 -56.88 -81.38 51.33
N THR A 31 -57.80 -81.91 50.52
CA THR A 31 -57.72 -81.86 49.05
C THR A 31 -57.83 -80.43 48.52
N ALA A 32 -58.75 -79.63 49.09
CA ALA A 32 -58.89 -78.21 48.73
C ALA A 32 -57.62 -77.41 49.10
N THR A 33 -57.07 -77.63 50.30
CA THR A 33 -55.80 -77.02 50.72
C THR A 33 -54.64 -77.45 49.83
N GLY A 34 -54.56 -78.72 49.42
CA GLY A 34 -53.54 -79.19 48.48
C GLY A 34 -53.56 -78.43 47.15
N LYS A 35 -54.75 -78.17 46.59
CA LYS A 35 -54.89 -77.35 45.38
C LYS A 35 -54.40 -75.91 45.58
N GLN A 36 -54.67 -75.30 46.74
CA GLN A 36 -54.18 -73.95 47.05
C GLN A 36 -52.66 -73.91 47.15
N VAL A 37 -52.04 -74.95 47.72
CA VAL A 37 -50.57 -75.08 47.81
C VAL A 37 -49.95 -75.18 46.41
N ASP A 38 -50.54 -75.96 45.50
CA ASP A 38 -50.06 -76.07 44.12
C ASP A 38 -50.17 -74.73 43.36
N GLU A 39 -51.25 -73.99 43.59
CA GLU A 39 -51.46 -72.65 43.02
C GLU A 39 -50.37 -71.67 43.50
N LEU A 40 -50.09 -71.66 44.81
CA LEU A 40 -49.04 -70.84 45.42
C LEU A 40 -47.64 -71.24 44.92
N LEU A 41 -47.37 -72.53 44.73
CA LEU A 41 -46.11 -73.01 44.15
C LEU A 41 -45.91 -72.51 42.72
N LYS A 42 -46.96 -72.50 41.90
CA LYS A 42 -46.91 -71.91 40.55
C LYS A 42 -46.62 -70.42 40.61
N GLN A 43 -47.32 -69.68 41.47
CA GLN A 43 -47.09 -68.23 41.65
C GLN A 43 -45.67 -67.92 42.13
N LEU A 44 -45.15 -68.71 43.08
CA LEU A 44 -43.79 -68.57 43.60
C LEU A 44 -42.74 -68.78 42.50
N ASN A 45 -42.90 -69.81 41.66
CA ASN A 45 -42.00 -70.07 40.55
C ASN A 45 -42.04 -68.94 39.50
N THR A 46 -43.23 -68.41 39.19
CA THR A 46 -43.37 -67.25 38.30
C THR A 46 -42.67 -66.03 38.89
N GLN A 47 -42.89 -65.71 40.16
CA GLN A 47 -42.23 -64.57 40.82
C GLN A 47 -40.71 -64.72 40.86
N LYS A 48 -40.21 -65.94 41.12
CA LYS A 48 -38.77 -66.22 41.07
C LYS A 48 -38.18 -65.90 39.70
N ALA A 49 -38.82 -66.35 38.62
CA ALA A 49 -38.36 -66.05 37.26
C ALA A 49 -38.36 -64.54 36.97
N THR A 50 -39.37 -63.79 37.45
CA THR A 50 -39.40 -62.33 37.30
C THR A 50 -38.28 -61.64 38.08
N ILE A 51 -37.94 -62.13 39.28
CA ILE A 51 -36.84 -61.60 40.09
C ILE A 51 -35.50 -61.85 39.38
N GLU A 52 -35.30 -63.04 38.82
CA GLU A 52 -34.08 -63.37 38.06
C GLU A 52 -33.90 -62.45 36.83
N ASP A 53 -34.97 -62.19 36.08
CA ASP A 53 -34.97 -61.22 34.96
C ASP A 53 -34.66 -59.78 35.43
N PHE A 54 -35.23 -59.37 36.56
CA PHE A 54 -34.97 -58.04 37.12
C PHE A 54 -33.51 -57.87 37.57
N VAL A 55 -32.92 -58.89 38.19
CA VAL A 55 -31.50 -58.90 38.59
C VAL A 55 -30.59 -58.80 37.37
N GLN A 56 -30.92 -59.49 36.28
CA GLN A 56 -30.16 -59.41 35.03
C GLN A 56 -30.21 -57.99 34.44
N LYS A 57 -31.41 -57.42 34.30
CA LYS A 57 -31.59 -56.03 33.82
C LYS A 57 -30.88 -55.01 34.70
N PHE A 58 -30.93 -55.18 36.02
CA PHE A 58 -30.23 -54.30 36.95
C PHE A 58 -28.71 -54.35 36.75
N THR A 59 -28.16 -55.54 36.50
CA THR A 59 -26.72 -55.73 36.23
C THR A 59 -26.31 -55.04 34.93
N GLU A 60 -27.11 -55.19 33.87
CA GLU A 60 -26.87 -54.53 32.57
C GLU A 60 -26.92 -52.99 32.68
N ILE A 61 -27.91 -52.46 33.41
CA ILE A 61 -28.02 -51.02 33.69
C ILE A 61 -26.78 -50.54 34.45
N ASN A 62 -26.35 -51.26 35.48
CA ASN A 62 -25.21 -50.86 36.29
C ASN A 62 -23.90 -50.84 35.46
N GLN A 63 -23.74 -51.78 34.54
CA GLN A 63 -22.62 -51.79 33.60
C GLN A 63 -22.66 -50.59 32.64
N SER A 64 -23.84 -50.29 32.06
CA SER A 64 -24.03 -49.14 31.17
C SER A 64 -23.78 -47.79 31.87
N VAL A 65 -24.21 -47.67 33.13
CA VAL A 65 -23.93 -46.49 33.97
C VAL A 65 -22.42 -46.34 34.21
N GLY A 66 -21.72 -47.45 34.47
CA GLY A 66 -20.25 -47.45 34.62
C GLY A 66 -19.53 -46.95 33.36
N GLN A 67 -19.93 -47.45 32.18
CA GLN A 67 -19.37 -47.02 30.90
C GLN A 67 -19.66 -45.54 30.61
N SER A 68 -20.89 -45.10 30.86
CA SER A 68 -21.29 -43.70 30.67
C SER A 68 -20.48 -42.75 31.57
N LYS A 69 -20.20 -43.17 32.81
CA LYS A 69 -19.37 -42.39 33.73
C LYS A 69 -17.94 -42.20 33.20
N VAL A 70 -17.31 -43.27 32.70
CA VAL A 70 -15.97 -43.18 32.09
C VAL A 70 -15.96 -42.22 30.90
N ALA A 71 -16.96 -42.34 30.00
CA ALA A 71 -17.07 -41.45 28.85
C ALA A 71 -17.27 -39.97 29.24
N VAL A 72 -18.04 -39.71 30.30
CA VAL A 72 -18.22 -38.36 30.85
C VAL A 72 -16.92 -37.80 31.42
N ASP A 73 -16.16 -38.62 32.15
CA ASP A 73 -14.88 -38.21 32.73
C ASP A 73 -13.84 -37.89 31.63
N GLU A 74 -13.79 -38.69 30.57
CA GLU A 74 -12.93 -38.46 29.39
C GLU A 74 -13.33 -37.19 28.62
N ALA A 75 -14.63 -36.97 28.42
CA ALA A 75 -15.14 -35.78 27.77
C ALA A 75 -14.83 -34.52 28.60
N ALA A 76 -14.96 -34.59 29.93
CA ALA A 76 -14.64 -33.49 30.83
C ALA A 76 -13.14 -33.15 30.82
N ALA A 77 -12.26 -34.16 30.74
CA ALA A 77 -10.82 -33.97 30.60
C ALA A 77 -10.47 -33.28 29.27
N SER A 78 -11.06 -33.76 28.16
CA SER A 78 -10.85 -33.19 26.83
C SER A 78 -11.35 -31.75 26.75
N ALA A 79 -12.51 -31.44 27.34
CA ALA A 79 -13.06 -30.09 27.39
C ALA A 79 -12.12 -29.10 28.11
N LYS A 80 -11.50 -29.52 29.22
CA LYS A 80 -10.49 -28.70 29.91
C LYS A 80 -9.27 -28.43 29.05
N GLU A 81 -8.80 -29.44 28.31
CA GLU A 81 -7.64 -29.28 27.41
C GLU A 81 -7.95 -28.29 26.27
N TYR A 82 -9.12 -28.42 25.65
CA TYR A 82 -9.55 -27.48 24.60
C TYR A 82 -9.74 -26.07 25.14
N GLN A 83 -10.28 -25.90 26.35
CA GLN A 83 -10.40 -24.59 26.97
C GLN A 83 -9.02 -23.93 27.19
N ALA A 84 -8.01 -24.69 27.62
CA ALA A 84 -6.66 -24.19 27.77
C ALA A 84 -6.05 -23.78 26.41
N LYS A 85 -6.24 -24.60 25.36
CA LYS A 85 -5.78 -24.29 23.99
C LYS A 85 -6.44 -23.03 23.42
N ILE A 86 -7.74 -22.86 23.62
CA ILE A 86 -8.48 -21.67 23.18
C ILE A 86 -7.94 -20.43 23.88
N SER A 87 -7.76 -20.47 25.20
CA SER A 87 -7.24 -19.33 25.96
C SER A 87 -5.82 -18.93 25.50
N GLU A 88 -4.96 -19.90 25.20
CA GLU A 88 -3.62 -19.63 24.67
C GLU A 88 -3.68 -19.02 23.26
N GLN A 89 -4.56 -19.52 22.39
CA GLN A 89 -4.76 -18.95 21.04
C GLN A 89 -5.30 -17.52 21.09
N GLU A 90 -6.23 -17.22 21.99
CA GLU A 90 -6.75 -15.85 22.17
C GLU A 90 -5.64 -14.89 22.58
N LYS A 91 -4.73 -15.33 23.45
CA LYS A 91 -3.56 -14.55 23.86
C LYS A 91 -2.63 -14.29 22.68
N GLN A 92 -2.29 -15.32 21.91
CA GLN A 92 -1.44 -15.19 20.71
C GLN A 92 -2.08 -14.27 19.67
N TYR A 93 -3.39 -14.39 19.44
CA TYR A 93 -4.13 -13.52 18.53
C TYR A 93 -4.07 -12.06 18.97
N THR A 94 -4.23 -11.79 20.26
CA THR A 94 -4.17 -10.43 20.80
C THR A 94 -2.78 -9.82 20.63
N THR A 95 -1.72 -10.57 20.96
CA THR A 95 -0.33 -10.13 20.76
C THR A 95 -0.03 -9.89 19.28
N LEU A 96 -0.42 -10.81 18.39
CA LEU A 96 -0.19 -10.66 16.95
C LEU A 96 -0.92 -9.44 16.39
N LYS A 97 -2.14 -9.17 16.88
CA LYS A 97 -2.90 -7.98 16.49
C LYS A 97 -2.17 -6.69 16.91
N GLU A 98 -1.65 -6.63 18.13
CA GLU A 98 -0.87 -5.49 18.61
C GLU A 98 0.42 -5.30 17.79
N GLU A 99 1.12 -6.38 17.44
CA GLU A 99 2.31 -6.33 16.58
C GLU A 99 1.98 -5.82 15.17
N VAL A 100 0.87 -6.27 14.58
CA VAL A 100 0.41 -5.81 13.28
C VAL A 100 0.07 -4.32 13.31
N ASP A 101 -0.62 -3.85 14.36
CA ASP A 101 -0.96 -2.44 14.50
C ASP A 101 0.29 -1.58 14.71
N GLN A 102 1.27 -2.05 15.50
CA GLN A 102 2.57 -1.38 15.62
C GLN A 102 3.35 -1.35 14.31
N LEU A 103 3.31 -2.45 13.54
CA LEU A 103 4.01 -2.55 12.26
C LEU A 103 3.40 -1.60 11.22
N LYS A 104 2.07 -1.44 11.21
CA LYS A 104 1.39 -0.45 10.39
C LYS A 104 1.86 0.96 10.72
N VAL A 105 1.84 1.34 12.00
CA VAL A 105 2.32 2.66 12.44
C VAL A 105 3.78 2.90 12.03
N ARG A 106 4.66 1.92 12.21
CA ARG A 106 6.07 2.04 11.77
C ARG A 106 6.22 2.14 10.26
N THR A 107 5.38 1.43 9.50
CA THR A 107 5.43 1.47 8.04
C THR A 107 4.96 2.82 7.52
N ASP A 108 3.89 3.38 8.09
CA ASP A 108 3.39 4.71 7.74
C ASP A 108 4.41 5.80 8.08
N ASP A 109 5.05 5.71 9.25
CA ASP A 109 6.12 6.63 9.68
C ASP A 109 7.34 6.55 8.76
N LEU A 110 7.77 5.33 8.41
CA LEU A 110 8.88 5.11 7.49
C LEU A 110 8.57 5.62 6.08
N LEU A 111 7.34 5.41 5.60
CA LEU A 111 6.91 5.91 4.29
C LEU A 111 6.89 7.44 4.25
N SER A 112 6.37 8.07 5.31
CA SER A 112 6.36 9.53 5.48
C SER A 112 7.78 10.08 5.49
N THR A 113 8.66 9.49 6.31
CA THR A 113 10.06 9.90 6.42
C THR A 113 10.81 9.69 5.12
N ALA A 114 10.61 8.57 4.44
CA ALA A 114 11.25 8.28 3.16
C ALA A 114 10.81 9.27 2.06
N ASP A 115 9.52 9.62 2.00
CA ASP A 115 9.04 10.60 1.03
C ASP A 115 9.52 12.03 1.34
N GLU A 116 9.60 12.42 2.63
CA GLU A 116 10.18 13.72 3.01
C GLU A 116 11.68 13.78 2.66
N GLN A 117 12.44 12.74 3.02
CA GLN A 117 13.87 12.66 2.73
C GLN A 117 14.13 12.62 1.23
N LEU A 118 13.37 11.85 0.46
CA LEU A 118 13.53 11.78 -0.99
C LEU A 118 13.24 13.12 -1.66
N GLY A 119 12.18 13.83 -1.24
CA GLY A 119 11.87 15.17 -1.72
C GLY A 119 12.98 16.19 -1.42
N ARG A 120 13.48 16.19 -0.17
CA ARG A 120 14.57 17.07 0.26
C ARG A 120 15.89 16.77 -0.44
N VAL A 121 16.31 15.50 -0.47
CA VAL A 121 17.57 15.08 -1.10
C VAL A 121 17.53 15.32 -2.60
N SER A 122 16.42 15.01 -3.27
CA SER A 122 16.28 15.25 -4.72
C SER A 122 16.39 16.74 -5.04
N SER A 123 15.67 17.59 -4.30
CA SER A 123 15.74 19.05 -4.47
C SER A 123 17.14 19.60 -4.17
N GLN A 124 17.80 19.09 -3.13
CA GLN A 124 19.15 19.52 -2.75
C GLN A 124 20.21 19.08 -3.76
N VAL A 125 20.17 17.85 -4.26
CA VAL A 125 21.09 17.37 -5.30
C VAL A 125 20.92 18.16 -6.59
N LEU A 126 19.67 18.39 -7.01
CA LEU A 126 19.37 19.14 -8.21
C LEU A 126 19.85 20.60 -8.08
N ALA A 127 19.56 21.27 -6.95
CA ALA A 127 20.05 22.61 -6.64
C ALA A 127 21.58 22.68 -6.57
N ASN A 128 22.24 21.69 -5.97
CA ASN A 128 23.69 21.65 -5.88
C ASN A 128 24.34 21.47 -7.27
N SER A 129 23.77 20.62 -8.13
CA SER A 129 24.25 20.44 -9.50
C SER A 129 24.15 21.74 -10.30
N PHE A 130 23.00 22.44 -10.27
CA PHE A 130 22.84 23.71 -10.97
C PHE A 130 23.70 24.82 -10.38
N SER A 131 23.78 24.95 -9.05
CA SER A 131 24.63 25.97 -8.41
C SER A 131 26.12 25.74 -8.68
N SER A 132 26.57 24.49 -8.82
CA SER A 132 27.95 24.19 -9.22
C SER A 132 28.24 24.65 -10.66
N GLU A 133 27.30 24.47 -11.58
CA GLU A 133 27.42 24.96 -12.96
C GLU A 133 27.31 26.50 -13.02
N VAL A 134 26.47 27.11 -12.19
CA VAL A 134 26.41 28.57 -12.02
C VAL A 134 27.77 29.13 -11.62
N LYS A 135 28.47 28.52 -10.64
CA LYS A 135 29.80 28.97 -10.23
C LYS A 135 30.82 28.91 -11.36
N LYS A 136 30.84 27.80 -12.13
CA LYS A 136 31.73 27.68 -13.30
C LYS A 136 31.43 28.73 -14.37
N LEU A 137 30.15 28.98 -14.63
CA LEU A 137 29.70 30.00 -15.58
C LEU A 137 30.01 31.42 -15.07
N GLU A 138 29.91 31.70 -13.77
CA GLU A 138 30.31 32.99 -13.18
C GLU A 138 31.79 33.27 -13.38
N GLU A 139 32.65 32.28 -13.11
CA GLU A 139 34.09 32.37 -13.37
C GLU A 139 34.38 32.60 -14.86
N SER A 140 33.68 31.90 -15.75
CA SER A 140 33.83 32.06 -17.19
C SER A 140 33.38 33.45 -17.67
N VAL A 141 32.22 33.92 -17.23
CA VAL A 141 31.69 35.27 -17.56
C VAL A 141 32.63 36.37 -17.05
N ASP A 142 33.16 36.23 -15.83
CA ASP A 142 34.14 37.19 -15.28
C ASP A 142 35.44 37.18 -16.10
N ASN A 143 35.90 36.01 -16.54
CA ASN A 143 37.05 35.91 -17.44
C ASN A 143 36.78 36.60 -18.78
N TRP A 144 35.63 36.37 -19.43
CA TRP A 144 35.28 37.06 -20.67
C TRP A 144 35.10 38.55 -20.48
N PHE A 145 34.57 39.00 -19.34
CA PHE A 145 34.48 40.42 -19.01
C PHE A 145 35.88 41.06 -18.93
N LYS A 146 36.85 40.38 -18.29
CA LYS A 146 38.25 40.83 -18.29
C LYS A 146 38.83 40.88 -19.70
N TRP A 147 38.62 39.84 -20.52
CA TRP A 147 39.05 39.83 -21.93
C TRP A 147 38.41 40.95 -22.76
N LEU A 148 37.15 41.30 -22.47
CA LEU A 148 36.45 42.41 -23.11
C LEU A 148 37.10 43.75 -22.72
N LEU A 149 37.43 43.93 -21.43
CA LEU A 149 38.11 45.12 -20.93
C LEU A 149 39.52 45.26 -21.53
N TYR A 150 40.28 44.16 -21.62
CA TYR A 150 41.61 44.15 -22.24
C TYR A 150 41.57 44.44 -23.75
N SER A 151 40.68 43.80 -24.50
CA SER A 151 40.54 44.02 -25.95
C SER A 151 40.06 45.44 -26.27
N THR A 152 39.13 45.99 -25.48
CA THR A 152 38.67 47.38 -25.61
C THR A 152 39.78 48.36 -25.25
N GLY A 153 40.52 48.13 -24.16
CA GLY A 153 41.66 48.95 -23.76
C GLY A 153 42.80 48.94 -24.78
N ALA A 154 43.11 47.77 -25.34
CA ALA A 154 44.09 47.64 -26.43
C ALA A 154 43.67 48.43 -27.67
N LEU A 155 42.38 48.41 -28.02
CA LEU A 155 41.84 49.19 -29.13
C LEU A 155 42.01 50.70 -28.89
N LEU A 156 41.76 51.17 -27.67
CA LEU A 156 41.97 52.57 -27.30
C LEU A 156 43.45 52.98 -27.37
N ILE A 157 44.38 52.15 -26.88
CA ILE A 157 45.82 52.44 -26.95
C ILE A 157 46.31 52.49 -28.40
N VAL A 158 45.87 51.55 -29.24
CA VAL A 158 46.20 51.56 -30.68
C VAL A 158 45.63 52.80 -31.35
N ALA A 159 44.40 53.18 -31.04
CA ALA A 159 43.77 54.40 -31.58
C ALA A 159 44.54 55.67 -31.17
N ILE A 160 44.92 55.79 -29.89
CA ILE A 160 45.71 56.94 -29.38
C ILE A 160 47.09 56.98 -30.03
N SER A 161 47.77 55.83 -30.16
CA SER A 161 49.09 55.73 -30.79
C SER A 161 49.05 56.17 -32.26
N ILE A 162 47.99 55.80 -32.98
CA ILE A 162 47.75 56.22 -34.36
C ILE A 162 47.54 57.74 -34.46
N VAL A 163 46.86 58.37 -33.50
CA VAL A 163 46.63 59.82 -33.45
C VAL A 163 47.93 60.58 -33.15
N ILE A 164 48.71 60.15 -32.16
CA ILE A 164 50.00 60.77 -31.81
C ILE A 164 50.97 60.70 -32.99
N TYR A 165 51.10 59.53 -33.62
CA TYR A 165 51.96 59.35 -34.79
C TYR A 165 51.54 60.21 -36.00
N GLN A 166 50.24 60.55 -36.09
CA GLN A 166 49.72 61.41 -37.14
C GLN A 166 49.95 62.91 -36.87
N ILE A 167 50.11 63.31 -35.62
CA ILE A 167 50.45 64.69 -35.22
C ILE A 167 51.95 64.96 -35.45
N GLU A 168 52.82 63.97 -35.23
CA GLU A 168 54.28 64.12 -35.41
C GLU A 168 54.74 64.08 -36.89
N ARG A 169 53.95 63.48 -37.79
CA ARG A 169 54.24 63.43 -39.23
C ARG A 169 53.28 64.31 -40.02
N GLU A 170 53.62 65.59 -40.16
CA GLU A 170 53.06 66.42 -41.23
C GLU A 170 53.56 65.90 -42.58
N GLY A 171 52.69 65.23 -43.35
CA GLY A 171 53.07 64.69 -44.65
C GLY A 171 52.01 63.80 -45.28
N THR A 172 51.35 64.34 -46.30
CA THR A 172 50.26 63.80 -47.12
C THR A 172 50.50 62.43 -47.74
N LEU A 173 49.68 61.43 -47.36
CA LEU A 173 49.10 60.36 -48.20
C LEU A 173 47.89 59.76 -47.46
N ILE A 174 46.79 60.52 -47.39
CA ILE A 174 45.62 60.22 -46.54
C ILE A 174 45.01 58.84 -46.85
N ALA A 175 44.98 58.42 -48.13
CA ALA A 175 44.31 57.18 -48.55
C ALA A 175 45.10 55.89 -48.22
N LEU A 176 46.41 55.84 -48.51
CA LEU A 176 47.26 54.68 -48.17
C LEU A 176 47.40 54.53 -46.65
N ASN A 177 47.50 55.65 -45.94
CA ASN A 177 47.60 55.66 -44.48
C ASN A 177 46.28 55.25 -43.81
N PHE A 178 45.13 55.51 -44.44
CA PHE A 178 43.82 55.04 -43.96
C PHE A 178 43.63 53.53 -44.16
N LEU A 179 43.97 52.99 -45.34
CA LEU A 179 43.85 51.55 -45.61
C LEU A 179 44.72 50.72 -44.68
N VAL A 180 45.96 51.14 -44.42
CA VAL A 180 46.86 50.46 -43.47
C VAL A 180 46.27 50.48 -42.06
N LYS A 181 45.66 51.60 -41.64
CA LYS A 181 44.97 51.70 -40.33
C LYS A 181 43.77 50.77 -40.24
N VAL A 182 42.94 50.66 -41.28
CA VAL A 182 41.77 49.76 -41.31
C VAL A 182 42.20 48.30 -41.27
N VAL A 183 43.24 47.91 -42.00
CA VAL A 183 43.76 46.54 -41.98
C VAL A 183 44.38 46.21 -40.61
N LEU A 184 45.03 47.17 -39.95
CA LEU A 184 45.61 46.99 -38.61
C LEU A 184 44.54 46.90 -37.52
N THR A 185 43.45 47.68 -37.62
CA THR A 185 42.37 47.71 -36.61
C THR A 185 41.30 46.65 -36.85
N SER A 186 41.15 46.13 -38.08
CA SER A 186 40.13 45.12 -38.43
C SER A 186 40.19 43.85 -37.56
N PRO A 187 41.36 43.23 -37.31
CA PRO A 187 41.46 42.09 -36.39
C PRO A 187 41.06 42.44 -34.95
N LEU A 188 41.35 43.67 -34.49
CA LEU A 188 40.98 44.13 -33.16
C LEU A 188 39.46 44.36 -33.02
N VAL A 189 38.83 44.95 -34.04
CA VAL A 189 37.37 45.14 -34.08
C VAL A 189 36.67 43.78 -34.12
N TYR A 190 37.20 42.82 -34.89
CA TYR A 190 36.73 41.44 -34.87
C TYR A 190 36.87 40.79 -33.49
N LEU A 191 38.00 40.96 -32.81
CA LEU A 191 38.20 40.45 -31.45
C LEU A 191 37.19 41.04 -30.46
N VAL A 192 36.95 42.35 -30.49
CA VAL A 192 35.96 43.00 -29.60
C VAL A 192 34.54 42.47 -29.86
N THR A 193 34.15 42.35 -31.12
CA THR A 193 32.82 41.81 -31.49
C THR A 193 32.67 40.33 -31.15
N PHE A 194 33.71 39.52 -31.34
CA PHE A 194 33.73 38.12 -30.94
C PHE A 194 33.62 37.96 -29.41
N VAL A 195 34.46 38.66 -28.66
CA VAL A 195 34.45 38.63 -27.18
C VAL A 195 33.11 39.15 -26.63
N SER A 196 32.56 40.20 -27.22
CA SER A 196 31.23 40.70 -26.86
C SER A 196 30.13 39.66 -27.11
N SER A 197 30.16 38.96 -28.25
CA SER A 197 29.20 37.90 -28.55
C SER A 197 29.32 36.72 -27.58
N GLN A 198 30.54 36.31 -27.24
CA GLN A 198 30.77 35.21 -26.29
C GLN A 198 30.36 35.60 -24.87
N TYR A 199 30.70 36.81 -24.41
CA TYR A 199 30.23 37.34 -23.14
C TYR A 199 28.69 37.35 -23.05
N SER A 200 28.00 37.82 -24.09
CA SER A 200 26.54 37.80 -24.14
C SER A 200 25.96 36.38 -24.11
N ARG A 201 26.57 35.42 -24.81
CA ARG A 201 26.14 34.00 -24.80
C ARG A 201 26.32 33.36 -23.44
N GLU A 202 27.45 33.57 -22.79
CA GLU A 202 27.71 32.99 -21.47
C GLU A 202 26.89 33.64 -20.36
N LYS A 203 26.70 34.97 -20.41
CA LYS A 203 25.80 35.66 -19.49
C LYS A 203 24.36 35.13 -19.62
N LYS A 204 23.91 34.90 -20.86
CA LYS A 204 22.61 34.29 -21.17
C LYS A 204 22.49 32.89 -20.53
N LEU A 205 23.51 32.04 -20.70
CA LEU A 205 23.56 30.72 -20.07
C LEU A 205 23.56 30.80 -18.53
N LEU A 206 24.34 31.72 -17.96
CA LEU A 206 24.41 31.93 -16.51
C LEU A 206 23.05 32.30 -15.92
N GLU A 207 22.31 33.22 -16.54
CA GLU A 207 20.96 33.60 -16.10
C GLU A 207 19.99 32.41 -16.13
N GLU A 208 20.07 31.57 -17.18
CA GLU A 208 19.25 30.36 -17.28
C GLU A 208 19.58 29.33 -16.20
N TYR A 209 20.86 29.09 -15.91
CA TYR A 209 21.26 28.14 -14.87
C TYR A 209 20.95 28.66 -13.45
N ARG A 210 21.08 29.97 -13.21
CA ARG A 210 20.65 30.61 -11.95
C ARG A 210 19.14 30.48 -11.73
N PHE A 211 18.36 30.63 -12.81
CA PHE A 211 16.93 30.40 -12.77
C PHE A 211 16.61 28.94 -12.42
N LYS A 212 17.21 27.97 -13.14
CA LYS A 212 17.03 26.53 -12.86
C LYS A 212 17.43 26.15 -11.42
N SER A 213 18.51 26.72 -10.90
CA SER A 213 18.96 26.49 -9.51
C SER A 213 17.94 27.02 -8.49
N THR A 214 17.44 28.24 -8.68
CA THR A 214 16.45 28.86 -7.78
C THR A 214 15.16 28.06 -7.76
N ILE A 215 14.72 27.58 -8.93
CA ILE A 215 13.51 26.78 -9.04
C ILE A 215 13.69 25.38 -8.45
N ALA A 216 14.85 24.75 -8.63
CA ALA A 216 15.16 23.47 -7.98
C ALA A 216 15.13 23.57 -6.45
N LEU A 217 15.56 24.71 -5.89
CA LEU A 217 15.47 24.98 -4.45
C LEU A 217 14.04 25.15 -3.94
N SER A 218 13.16 25.76 -4.73
CA SER A 218 11.75 25.99 -4.36
C SER A 218 10.82 24.83 -4.73
N PHE A 219 11.29 23.85 -5.51
CA PHE A 219 10.50 22.71 -5.98
C PHE A 219 9.83 21.92 -4.86
N GLU A 220 10.54 21.60 -3.76
CA GLU A 220 9.94 20.88 -2.63
C GLU A 220 8.83 21.68 -1.95
N ALA A 221 8.99 23.01 -1.84
CA ALA A 221 7.96 23.87 -1.27
C ALA A 221 6.70 23.89 -2.14
N TYR A 222 6.86 23.96 -3.47
CA TYR A 222 5.73 23.84 -4.40
C TYR A 222 5.09 22.44 -4.38
N ARG A 223 5.89 21.37 -4.32
CA ARG A 223 5.40 19.99 -4.18
C ARG A 223 4.54 19.83 -2.94
N LYS A 224 4.98 20.42 -1.82
CA LYS A 224 4.26 20.40 -0.54
C LYS A 224 2.94 21.19 -0.62
N LEU A 225 2.97 22.41 -1.15
CA LEU A 225 1.78 23.27 -1.27
C LEU A 225 0.68 22.61 -2.12
N ILE A 226 1.07 22.01 -3.24
CA ILE A 226 0.15 21.33 -4.17
C ILE A 226 -0.44 20.08 -3.53
N ARG A 227 0.37 19.33 -2.78
CA ARG A 227 -0.12 18.15 -2.05
C ARG A 227 -1.14 18.53 -0.97
N GLU A 228 -0.89 19.60 -0.23
CA GLU A 228 -1.78 20.11 0.82
C GLU A 228 -3.13 20.56 0.23
N GLU A 229 -3.09 21.36 -0.83
CA GLU A 229 -4.29 21.90 -1.50
C GLU A 229 -5.15 20.81 -2.18
N ILE A 230 -4.52 19.74 -2.68
CA ILE A 230 -5.24 18.60 -3.29
C ILE A 230 -5.83 17.65 -2.24
N THR A 231 -5.22 17.59 -1.05
CA THR A 231 -5.74 16.80 0.07
C THR A 231 -7.06 17.39 0.57
N ASP A 232 -7.19 18.72 0.57
CA ASP A 232 -8.40 19.45 0.98
C ASP A 232 -9.59 19.33 0.00
N MET A 233 -9.36 18.94 -1.26
CA MET A 233 -10.43 18.90 -2.28
C MET A 233 -11.32 17.64 -2.27
N GLY A 234 -11.14 16.68 -1.35
CA GLY A 234 -12.08 15.55 -1.20
C GLY A 234 -12.24 14.62 -2.42
N ILE A 235 -11.28 14.62 -3.35
CA ILE A 235 -11.30 13.82 -4.59
C ILE A 235 -10.79 12.38 -4.32
N THR A 236 -11.22 11.39 -5.11
CA THR A 236 -10.70 10.01 -5.08
C THR A 236 -9.19 9.94 -5.34
N GLU A 237 -8.46 9.09 -4.61
CA GLU A 237 -6.98 9.02 -4.57
C GLU A 237 -6.29 8.96 -5.95
N GLU A 238 -6.83 8.22 -6.93
CA GLU A 238 -6.23 8.12 -8.26
C GLU A 238 -6.30 9.43 -9.07
N LYS A 239 -7.44 10.15 -9.00
CA LYS A 239 -7.62 11.42 -9.72
C LYS A 239 -6.91 12.60 -9.04
N LYS A 240 -6.66 12.50 -7.73
CA LYS A 240 -5.85 13.48 -6.98
C LYS A 240 -4.41 13.49 -7.49
N GLN A 241 -3.82 12.30 -7.65
CA GLN A 241 -2.42 12.18 -8.04
C GLN A 241 -2.19 12.59 -9.50
N GLU A 242 -3.09 12.24 -10.41
CA GLU A 242 -3.03 12.65 -11.81
C GLU A 242 -3.13 14.17 -11.97
N ARG A 243 -4.08 14.82 -11.28
CA ARG A 243 -4.19 16.29 -11.30
C ARG A 243 -3.05 16.99 -10.58
N ALA A 244 -2.52 16.41 -9.50
CA ALA A 244 -1.33 16.91 -8.82
C ALA A 244 -0.12 16.88 -9.75
N LEU A 245 0.09 15.76 -10.43
CA LEU A 245 1.17 15.58 -11.38
C LEU A 245 0.99 16.50 -12.58
N ASP A 246 -0.20 16.61 -13.17
CA ASP A 246 -0.45 17.52 -14.28
C ASP A 246 -0.30 18.99 -13.87
N PHE A 247 -0.76 19.38 -12.67
CA PHE A 247 -0.59 20.74 -12.19
C PHE A 247 0.86 21.04 -11.85
N ILE A 248 1.59 20.11 -11.21
CA ILE A 248 3.03 20.22 -10.99
C ILE A 248 3.71 20.32 -12.35
N VAL A 249 3.52 19.37 -13.26
CA VAL A 249 4.17 19.33 -14.58
C VAL A 249 3.84 20.55 -15.44
N ASN A 250 2.62 21.08 -15.40
CA ASN A 250 2.25 22.30 -16.13
C ASN A 250 2.74 23.58 -15.44
N SER A 251 2.68 23.67 -14.12
CA SER A 251 3.15 24.85 -13.37
C SER A 251 4.68 24.92 -13.38
N VAL A 252 5.34 23.80 -13.14
CA VAL A 252 6.76 23.57 -13.42
C VAL A 252 7.00 23.85 -14.89
N GLY A 253 6.33 23.21 -15.85
CA GLY A 253 6.54 23.46 -17.28
C GLY A 253 6.45 24.93 -17.71
N ASN A 254 5.50 25.68 -17.15
CA ASN A 254 5.29 27.10 -17.44
C ASN A 254 6.30 28.00 -16.73
N ILE A 255 6.62 27.73 -15.46
CA ILE A 255 7.69 28.45 -14.73
C ILE A 255 9.05 28.10 -15.35
N TYR A 256 9.26 26.86 -15.77
CA TYR A 256 10.48 26.34 -16.40
C TYR A 256 10.62 26.76 -17.87
N SER A 257 9.63 27.46 -18.44
CA SER A 257 9.82 28.17 -19.70
C SER A 257 10.87 29.26 -19.47
N SER A 258 12.08 29.03 -19.98
CA SER A 258 13.23 29.92 -19.79
C SER A 258 12.81 31.37 -20.05
N PRO A 259 13.10 32.34 -19.16
CA PRO A 259 12.80 33.75 -19.38
C PRO A 259 13.29 34.24 -20.75
N MET A 260 14.39 33.66 -21.25
CA MET A 260 14.95 33.93 -22.56
C MET A 260 14.14 33.40 -23.75
N LYS A 261 13.31 32.36 -23.57
CA LYS A 261 12.38 31.90 -24.62
C LYS A 261 11.29 32.95 -24.84
N ASN A 262 10.76 33.52 -23.76
CA ASN A 262 9.82 34.64 -23.82
C ASN A 262 10.48 35.92 -24.36
N ILE A 263 11.72 36.23 -23.96
CA ILE A 263 12.44 37.41 -24.49
C ILE A 263 12.78 37.24 -25.98
N SER A 264 13.14 36.04 -26.46
CA SER A 264 13.39 35.81 -27.89
C SER A 264 12.13 35.90 -28.75
N ASP A 265 10.97 35.53 -28.21
CA ASP A 265 9.69 35.54 -28.93
C ASP A 265 9.04 36.93 -28.92
N HIS A 266 9.30 37.74 -27.89
CA HIS A 266 8.88 39.15 -27.83
C HIS A 266 9.89 40.12 -28.47
N GLY A 267 11.18 39.77 -28.54
CA GLY A 267 12.21 40.56 -29.23
C GLY A 267 12.21 40.41 -30.76
N ALA A 268 11.58 39.36 -31.30
CA ALA A 268 11.43 39.15 -32.73
C ALA A 268 10.26 39.92 -33.37
N LYS A 269 9.47 40.66 -32.57
CA LYS A 269 8.28 41.38 -33.05
C LYS A 269 8.44 42.90 -33.17
N SER A 270 9.62 43.49 -32.95
CA SER A 270 9.80 44.95 -33.07
C SER A 270 10.39 45.45 -34.38
N ASP A 271 11.00 44.61 -35.22
CA ASP A 271 11.71 45.13 -36.41
C ASP A 271 11.64 44.18 -37.61
N LYS A 272 10.48 44.13 -38.29
CA LYS A 272 10.36 43.81 -39.73
C LYS A 272 9.10 44.46 -40.32
N GLU A 273 9.15 45.79 -40.46
CA GLU A 273 8.39 46.48 -41.48
C GLU A 273 9.14 46.26 -42.82
N GLY A 274 8.48 45.65 -43.80
CA GLY A 274 9.02 45.43 -45.16
C GLY A 274 9.54 44.02 -45.45
N ASP A 275 8.65 43.10 -45.83
CA ASP A 275 8.65 42.49 -47.17
C ASP A 275 7.73 41.25 -47.23
N LEU A 276 6.61 41.47 -47.92
CA LEU A 276 5.88 40.66 -48.90
C LEU A 276 5.87 39.10 -48.87
N PRO A 277 4.74 38.49 -49.28
CA PRO A 277 4.23 37.21 -48.80
C PRO A 277 4.85 35.96 -49.46
N LEU A 278 4.77 34.86 -48.72
CA LEU A 278 5.11 33.45 -48.98
C LEU A 278 4.61 32.82 -50.31
N SER A 279 4.15 33.57 -51.30
CA SER A 279 3.58 33.05 -52.56
C SER A 279 4.60 32.67 -53.64
N GLN A 280 5.90 32.86 -53.38
CA GLN A 280 6.96 32.46 -54.32
C GLN A 280 7.66 31.14 -53.96
N ILE A 281 7.50 30.65 -52.72
CA ILE A 281 8.10 29.37 -52.30
C ILE A 281 7.32 28.18 -52.89
N ASP A 282 6.00 28.28 -53.02
CA ASP A 282 5.18 27.23 -53.67
C ASP A 282 5.49 27.08 -55.16
N LYS A 283 5.87 28.17 -55.85
CA LYS A 283 6.30 28.08 -57.26
C LYS A 283 7.66 27.39 -57.43
N ILE A 284 8.55 27.50 -56.46
CA ILE A 284 9.87 26.84 -56.47
C ILE A 284 9.73 25.35 -56.18
N VAL A 285 8.82 24.96 -55.28
CA VAL A 285 8.51 23.55 -54.97
C VAL A 285 7.89 22.82 -56.16
N ASP A 286 7.03 23.48 -56.94
CA ASP A 286 6.41 22.89 -58.13
C ASP A 286 7.39 22.72 -59.31
N ILE A 287 8.37 23.62 -59.45
CA ILE A 287 9.45 23.48 -60.45
C ILE A 287 10.37 22.31 -60.10
N ILE A 288 10.69 22.13 -58.81
CA ILE A 288 11.54 21.02 -58.33
C ILE A 288 10.82 19.66 -58.51
N ARG A 289 9.51 19.58 -58.26
CA ARG A 289 8.73 18.34 -58.52
C ARG A 289 8.69 17.94 -60.00
N LYS A 290 8.64 18.91 -60.91
CA LYS A 290 8.61 18.63 -62.36
C LYS A 290 9.94 18.17 -62.95
N VAL A 291 11.07 18.42 -62.25
CA VAL A 291 12.41 18.02 -62.69
C VAL A 291 12.84 16.67 -62.11
N VAL A 292 12.26 16.25 -60.97
CA VAL A 292 12.61 14.98 -60.29
C VAL A 292 11.75 13.80 -60.76
N ILE A 293 10.66 14.04 -61.51
CA ILE A 293 9.85 12.98 -62.13
C ILE A 293 9.90 13.15 -63.66
N LYS A 294 11.06 12.84 -64.25
CA LYS A 294 11.19 12.37 -65.62
C LYS A 294 12.50 11.61 -65.82
#